data_AF-A0A5P2DU19-F1
#
_entry.id   AF-A0A5P2DU19-F1
#
_cell.length_a   1.000
_cell.length_b   1.000
_cell.length_c   1.000
_cell.angle_alpha   90.00
_cell.angle_beta   90.00
_cell.angle_gamma   90.00
#
_symmetry.space_group_name_H-M   'P 1'
#
loop_
_entity.id
_entity.type
_entity.pdbx_description
1 polymer ?
#
loop_
_entity_poly.entity_id
_entity_poly.type
_entity_poly.pdbx_seq_one_letter_code
_entity_poly.pdbx_strand_id
1 'polypeptide(L)'
;MVCAAYLAIVFITTRGLIAAPRYRQFQGRLGDARTRARILAAGSCDDPVRAAELAAVTSRLDDLENNGTVAWRILPRSWAVAIPLSKLAAAWRVLHGIERRLLRLQRPEEKREQLRALQLRLEGSALPGDERLAAELARHPADGPEADTLLLAVAEHLHDREDTASEQEYEQQRTALWLATTGLGVALLIGVAFDHRLPMLLGALGGFLSPLIGVMRSQRPASWGVLVLAPVGGALAAVAGLLLVRMLADPELSVLGHVFLDNAWTASTRPVALAVALLFGFSGTLFSRLALTATGQLVSTPPATGQQP
;
A
#
# COMPACT_ATOMS: atom_id res chain seq x y z
N MET A 1 -3.91 20.25 18.97
CA MET A 1 -2.66 19.54 19.32
C MET A 1 -2.72 18.06 18.91
N VAL A 2 -3.63 17.23 19.47
CA VAL A 2 -3.67 15.77 19.21
C VAL A 2 -3.85 15.41 17.72
N CYS A 3 -4.77 16.06 17.00
CA CYS A 3 -4.99 15.80 15.58
C CYS A 3 -3.79 16.19 14.69
N ALA A 4 -3.10 17.28 15.02
CA ALA A 4 -1.88 17.69 14.32
C ALA A 4 -0.73 16.71 14.59
N ALA A 5 -0.59 16.22 15.82
CA ALA A 5 0.37 15.18 16.17
C ALA A 5 0.06 13.85 15.44
N TYR A 6 -1.22 13.48 15.33
CA TYR A 6 -1.64 12.31 14.57
C TYR A 6 -1.30 12.41 13.09
N LEU A 7 -1.60 13.55 12.45
CA LEU A 7 -1.23 13.78 11.05
C LEU A 7 0.29 13.79 10.85
N ALA A 8 1.04 14.35 11.80
CA ALA A 8 2.50 14.31 11.76
C ALA A 8 3.03 12.87 11.86
N ILE A 9 2.50 12.06 12.77
CA ILE A 9 2.86 10.64 12.89
C ILE A 9 2.54 9.90 11.61
N VAL A 10 1.31 10.05 11.07
CA VAL A 10 0.92 9.39 9.81
C VAL A 10 1.86 9.80 8.68
N PHE A 11 2.13 11.09 8.52
CA PHE A 11 3.02 11.60 7.48
C PHE A 11 4.45 11.08 7.61
N ILE A 12 5.01 11.09 8.84
CA ILE A 12 6.34 10.57 9.15
C ILE A 12 6.40 9.06 8.87
N THR A 13 5.37 8.33 9.25
CA THR A 13 5.33 6.87 9.12
C THR A 13 5.21 6.44 7.65
N THR A 14 4.30 7.08 6.89
CA THR A 14 4.12 6.79 5.47
C THR A 14 5.35 7.13 4.65
N ARG A 15 6.00 8.28 4.91
CA ARG A 15 7.17 8.71 4.13
C ARG A 15 8.49 8.12 4.62
N GLY A 16 8.60 7.79 5.91
CA GLY A 16 9.83 7.29 6.53
C GLY A 16 9.91 5.77 6.57
N LEU A 17 8.90 5.08 7.11
CA LEU A 17 8.99 3.63 7.36
C LEU A 17 8.67 2.79 6.13
N ILE A 18 7.79 3.25 5.25
CA ILE A 18 7.38 2.48 4.06
C ILE A 18 8.32 2.76 2.89
N ALA A 19 8.67 4.03 2.66
CA ALA A 19 9.47 4.40 1.51
C ALA A 19 10.96 4.03 1.67
N ALA A 20 11.51 4.04 2.89
CA ALA A 20 12.93 3.80 3.11
C ALA A 20 13.38 2.36 2.75
N PRO A 21 12.67 1.28 3.13
CA PRO A 21 13.04 -0.07 2.70
C PRO A 21 13.02 -0.22 1.17
N ARG A 22 11.98 0.28 0.50
CA ARG A 22 11.88 0.25 -0.97
C ARG A 22 12.99 1.05 -1.64
N TYR A 23 13.36 2.19 -1.06
CA TYR A 23 14.48 2.98 -1.56
C TYR A 23 15.82 2.26 -1.39
N ARG A 24 16.06 1.57 -0.27
CA ARG A 24 17.26 0.74 -0.09
C ARG A 24 17.33 -0.39 -1.11
N GLN A 25 16.20 -1.06 -1.37
CA GLN A 25 16.11 -2.09 -2.40
C GLN A 25 16.40 -1.52 -3.80
N PHE A 26 15.85 -0.35 -4.10
CA PHE A 26 16.14 0.39 -5.33
C PHE A 26 17.64 0.70 -5.47
N GLN A 27 18.28 1.21 -4.41
CA GLN A 27 19.72 1.47 -4.42
C GLN A 27 20.55 0.19 -4.64
N GLY A 28 20.14 -0.93 -4.03
CA GLY A 28 20.75 -2.24 -4.28
C GLY A 28 20.70 -2.63 -5.75
N ARG A 29 19.50 -2.63 -6.35
CA ARG A 29 19.33 -2.98 -7.78
C ARG A 29 20.02 -1.99 -8.72
N LEU A 30 20.07 -0.71 -8.37
CA LEU A 30 20.82 0.29 -9.12
C LEU A 30 22.32 -0.04 -9.14
N GLY A 31 22.87 -0.42 -7.98
CA GLY A 31 24.25 -0.89 -7.86
C GLY A 31 24.52 -2.17 -8.67
N ASP A 32 23.59 -3.12 -8.65
CA ASP A 32 23.69 -4.35 -9.44
C ASP A 32 23.67 -4.07 -10.95
N ALA A 33 22.76 -3.21 -11.42
CA ALA A 33 22.66 -2.80 -12.82
C ALA A 33 23.94 -2.10 -13.29
N ARG A 34 24.53 -1.26 -12.45
CA ARG A 34 25.80 -0.58 -12.72
C ARG A 34 26.97 -1.56 -12.81
N THR A 35 27.01 -2.54 -11.92
CA THR A 35 28.02 -3.60 -11.93
C THR A 35 27.93 -4.41 -13.21
N ARG A 36 26.72 -4.79 -13.63
CA ARG A 36 26.49 -5.48 -14.92
C ARG A 36 26.90 -4.63 -16.12
N ALA A 37 26.54 -3.35 -16.15
CA ALA A 37 26.93 -2.45 -17.23
C ALA A 37 28.46 -2.37 -17.38
N ARG A 38 29.21 -2.31 -16.27
CA ARG A 38 30.68 -2.33 -16.27
C ARG A 38 31.26 -3.64 -16.79
N ILE A 39 30.71 -4.78 -16.38
CA ILE A 39 31.14 -6.11 -16.87
C ILE A 39 30.93 -6.21 -18.38
N LEU A 40 29.76 -5.80 -18.87
CA LEU A 40 29.46 -5.79 -20.30
C LEU A 40 30.37 -4.82 -21.08
N ALA A 41 30.66 -3.65 -20.52
CA ALA A 41 31.57 -2.67 -21.12
C ALA A 41 32.98 -3.24 -21.30
N ALA A 42 33.52 -3.95 -20.29
CA ALA A 42 34.84 -4.58 -20.37
C ALA A 42 34.94 -5.63 -21.49
N GLY A 43 33.82 -6.24 -21.88
CA GLY A 43 33.76 -7.25 -22.94
C GLY A 43 33.35 -6.72 -24.32
N SER A 44 33.24 -5.39 -24.51
CA SER A 44 32.62 -4.76 -25.69
C SER A 44 33.59 -4.02 -26.63
N CYS A 45 34.91 -4.17 -26.44
CA CYS A 45 35.93 -3.43 -27.21
C CYS A 45 35.86 -3.61 -28.73
N ASP A 46 35.24 -4.69 -29.22
CA ASP A 46 35.23 -5.04 -30.65
C ASP A 46 33.95 -4.60 -31.39
N ASP A 47 32.94 -4.05 -30.69
CA ASP A 47 31.65 -3.64 -31.28
C ASP A 47 31.30 -2.18 -30.93
N PRO A 48 31.46 -1.23 -31.87
CA PRO A 48 31.21 0.19 -31.60
C PRO A 48 29.74 0.51 -31.33
N VAL A 49 28.80 -0.26 -31.88
CA VAL A 49 27.36 -0.07 -31.65
C VAL A 49 27.02 -0.47 -30.23
N ARG A 50 27.51 -1.63 -29.79
CA ARG A 50 27.35 -2.12 -28.42
C ARG A 50 28.01 -1.19 -27.40
N ALA A 51 29.19 -0.67 -27.70
CA ALA A 51 29.88 0.30 -26.85
C ALA A 51 29.08 1.61 -26.69
N ALA A 52 28.48 2.12 -27.77
CA ALA A 52 27.63 3.31 -27.73
C ALA A 52 26.34 3.08 -26.90
N GLU A 53 25.69 1.92 -27.05
CA GLU A 53 24.52 1.59 -26.23
C GLU A 53 24.86 1.45 -24.75
N LEU A 54 26.00 0.83 -24.41
CA LEU A 54 26.47 0.72 -23.02
C LEU A 54 26.83 2.07 -22.42
N ALA A 55 27.42 2.98 -23.21
CA ALA A 55 27.68 4.35 -22.78
C ALA A 55 26.37 5.09 -22.47
N ALA A 56 25.36 4.95 -23.33
CA ALA A 56 24.04 5.55 -23.11
C ALA A 56 23.34 4.97 -21.86
N VAL A 57 23.45 3.66 -21.62
CA VAL A 57 22.93 3.02 -20.40
C VAL A 57 23.65 3.54 -19.16
N THR A 58 24.98 3.63 -19.20
CA THR A 58 25.80 4.09 -18.06
C THR A 58 25.48 5.54 -17.70
N SER A 59 25.39 6.42 -18.70
CA SER A 59 24.97 7.82 -18.50
C SER A 59 23.60 7.90 -17.82
N ARG A 60 22.65 7.04 -18.22
CA ARG A 60 21.29 7.06 -17.66
C ARG A 60 21.24 6.52 -16.22
N LEU A 61 22.12 5.58 -15.87
CA LEU A 61 22.32 5.12 -14.49
C LEU A 61 22.93 6.23 -13.63
N ASP A 62 23.93 6.96 -14.16
CA ASP A 62 24.52 8.12 -13.50
C ASP A 62 23.50 9.23 -13.28
N ASP A 63 22.63 9.51 -14.25
CA ASP A 63 21.54 10.47 -14.09
C ASP A 63 20.58 10.04 -12.97
N LEU A 64 20.26 8.74 -12.88
CA LEU A 64 19.34 8.23 -11.85
C LEU A 64 19.89 8.42 -10.42
N GLU A 65 21.22 8.30 -10.29
CA GLU A 65 21.96 8.48 -9.03
C GLU A 65 22.18 9.96 -8.70
N ASN A 66 22.65 10.74 -9.67
CA ASN A 66 23.09 12.13 -9.48
C ASN A 66 21.95 13.16 -9.56
N ASN A 67 20.95 12.97 -10.43
CA ASN A 67 19.89 13.97 -10.63
C ASN A 67 18.76 13.90 -9.58
N GLY A 68 18.93 13.16 -8.48
CA GLY A 68 18.03 13.29 -7.34
C GLY A 68 16.56 13.01 -7.70
N THR A 69 16.31 12.09 -8.64
CA THR A 69 14.96 11.63 -8.98
C THR A 69 14.20 11.27 -7.71
N VAL A 70 14.89 10.69 -6.72
CA VAL A 70 14.42 10.55 -5.35
C VAL A 70 15.19 11.50 -4.43
N ALA A 71 14.79 12.77 -4.41
CA ALA A 71 15.36 13.74 -3.49
C ALA A 71 15.07 13.32 -2.03
N TRP A 72 16.10 12.83 -1.34
CA TRP A 72 16.04 12.58 0.09
C TRP A 72 16.14 13.92 0.80
N ARG A 73 15.14 14.25 1.62
CA ARG A 73 15.22 15.40 2.53
C ARG A 73 15.14 14.89 3.95
N ILE A 74 16.22 15.08 4.70
CA ILE A 74 16.17 15.04 6.16
C ILE A 74 15.40 16.29 6.56
N LEU A 75 14.20 16.13 7.13
CA LEU A 75 13.51 17.28 7.69
C LEU A 75 14.27 17.72 8.95
N PRO A 76 14.78 18.96 9.03
CA PRO A 76 15.67 19.37 10.12
C PRO A 76 15.02 19.31 11.52
N ARG A 77 13.69 19.16 11.61
CA ARG A 77 12.92 19.05 12.86
C ARG A 77 12.38 17.65 13.16
N SER A 78 12.48 16.70 12.24
CA SER A 78 12.00 15.33 12.45
C SER A 78 13.05 14.38 11.88
N TRP A 79 13.48 13.39 12.66
CA TRP A 79 14.40 12.31 12.21
C TRP A 79 13.70 11.36 11.21
N ALA A 80 12.99 11.93 10.25
CA ALA A 80 12.14 11.28 9.28
C ALA A 80 12.67 11.64 7.89
N VAL A 81 12.94 10.60 7.12
CA VAL A 81 13.36 10.69 5.73
C VAL A 81 12.10 10.93 4.89
N ALA A 82 12.01 12.05 4.17
CA ALA A 82 10.91 12.27 3.24
C ALA A 82 11.30 11.79 1.84
N ILE A 83 10.81 10.61 1.48
CA ILE A 83 10.94 10.04 0.14
C ILE A 83 9.58 10.15 -0.57
N PRO A 84 9.46 10.95 -1.65
CA PRO A 84 8.22 11.03 -2.41
C PRO A 84 8.02 9.72 -3.19
N LEU A 85 7.05 8.92 -2.77
CA LEU A 85 6.73 7.61 -3.36
C LEU A 85 6.47 7.67 -4.86
N SER A 86 5.82 8.73 -5.36
CA SER A 86 5.58 8.92 -6.79
C SER A 86 6.87 9.05 -7.60
N LYS A 87 7.89 9.72 -7.05
CA LYS A 87 9.19 9.81 -7.73
C LYS A 87 9.98 8.52 -7.63
N LEU A 88 9.85 7.80 -6.51
CA LEU A 88 10.43 6.47 -6.36
C LEU A 88 9.83 5.51 -7.40
N ALA A 89 8.52 5.55 -7.62
CA ALA A 89 7.83 4.79 -8.68
C ALA A 89 8.40 5.12 -10.06
N ALA A 90 8.52 6.41 -10.38
CA ALA A 90 9.08 6.84 -11.66
C ALA A 90 10.53 6.37 -11.84
N ALA A 91 11.34 6.41 -10.78
CA ALA A 91 12.73 5.94 -10.80
C ALA A 91 12.80 4.41 -11.03
N TRP A 92 11.90 3.63 -10.44
CA TRP A 92 11.77 2.19 -10.70
C TRP A 92 11.47 1.90 -12.17
N ARG A 93 10.50 2.60 -12.80
CA ARG A 93 10.21 2.42 -14.23
C ARG A 93 11.42 2.69 -15.12
N VAL A 94 12.21 3.73 -14.79
CA VAL A 94 13.44 4.04 -15.52
C VAL A 94 14.48 2.93 -15.33
N LEU A 95 14.66 2.43 -14.11
CA LEU A 95 15.56 1.32 -13.81
C LEU A 95 15.16 0.04 -14.55
N HIS A 96 13.88 -0.34 -14.54
CA HIS A 96 13.36 -1.48 -15.31
C HIS A 96 13.59 -1.32 -16.81
N GLY A 97 13.45 -0.10 -17.34
CA GLY A 97 13.80 0.22 -18.72
C GLY A 97 15.30 0.02 -19.01
N ILE A 98 16.17 0.37 -18.07
CA ILE A 98 17.62 0.16 -18.17
C ILE A 98 17.97 -1.33 -18.08
N GLU A 99 17.40 -2.06 -17.12
CA GLU A 99 17.63 -3.50 -16.97
C GLU A 99 17.21 -4.26 -18.24
N ARG A 100 16.09 -3.90 -18.87
CA ARG A 100 15.68 -4.47 -20.17
C ARG A 100 16.68 -4.19 -21.29
N ARG A 101 17.26 -3.00 -21.33
CA ARG A 101 18.33 -2.67 -22.29
C ARG A 101 19.60 -3.48 -22.01
N LEU A 102 19.99 -3.63 -20.75
CA LEU A 102 21.13 -4.46 -20.36
C LEU A 102 20.91 -5.93 -20.75
N LEU A 103 19.70 -6.48 -20.59
CA LEU A 103 19.37 -7.84 -21.03
C LEU A 103 19.57 -8.04 -22.54
N ARG A 104 19.22 -7.05 -23.37
CA ARG A 104 19.47 -7.12 -24.83
C ARG A 104 20.95 -7.22 -25.16
N LEU A 105 21.78 -6.57 -24.34
CA LEU A 105 23.22 -6.47 -24.49
C LEU A 105 24.00 -7.63 -23.86
N GLN A 106 23.34 -8.59 -23.21
CA GLN A 106 24.00 -9.75 -22.58
C GLN A 106 24.50 -10.77 -23.61
N ARG A 107 25.52 -11.53 -23.20
CA ARG A 107 26.01 -12.67 -23.99
C ARG A 107 25.00 -13.83 -23.94
N PRO A 108 24.99 -14.73 -24.95
CA PRO A 108 24.05 -15.86 -24.98
C PRO A 108 24.12 -16.74 -23.72
N GLU A 109 25.33 -17.01 -23.23
CA GLU A 109 25.55 -17.82 -22.02
C GLU A 109 24.87 -17.22 -20.77
N GLU A 110 25.04 -15.91 -20.56
CA GLU A 110 24.42 -15.18 -19.44
C GLU A 110 22.90 -15.16 -19.58
N LYS A 111 22.37 -15.03 -20.81
CA LYS A 111 20.93 -15.08 -21.07
C LYS A 111 20.33 -16.43 -20.70
N ARG A 112 21.02 -17.54 -20.92
CA ARG A 112 20.56 -18.88 -20.50
C ARG A 112 20.41 -18.98 -18.99
N GLU A 113 21.39 -18.47 -18.24
CA GLU A 113 21.33 -18.45 -16.78
C GLU A 113 20.18 -17.58 -16.28
N GLN A 114 20.00 -16.40 -16.89
CA GLN A 114 18.92 -15.48 -16.57
C GLN A 114 17.54 -16.10 -16.85
N LEU A 115 17.40 -16.80 -17.98
CA LEU A 115 16.18 -17.51 -18.36
C LEU A 115 15.84 -18.58 -17.32
N ARG A 116 16.83 -19.38 -16.90
CA ARG A 116 16.66 -20.39 -15.86
C ARG A 116 16.26 -19.78 -14.52
N ALA A 117 16.89 -18.66 -14.13
CA ALA A 117 16.54 -17.96 -12.89
C ALA A 117 15.11 -17.41 -12.91
N LEU A 118 14.67 -16.85 -14.05
CA LEU A 118 13.30 -16.37 -14.24
C LEU A 118 12.28 -17.51 -14.25
N GLN A 119 12.61 -18.64 -14.87
CA GLN A 119 11.76 -19.83 -14.83
C GLN A 119 11.54 -20.29 -13.39
N LEU A 120 12.61 -20.47 -12.60
CA LEU A 120 12.51 -20.87 -11.20
C LEU A 120 11.70 -19.86 -10.37
N ARG A 121 11.83 -18.56 -10.67
CA ARG A 121 11.05 -17.49 -10.02
C ARG A 121 9.55 -17.60 -10.36
N LEU A 122 9.20 -17.88 -11.61
CA LEU A 122 7.82 -18.05 -12.05
C LEU A 122 7.19 -19.34 -11.50
N GLU A 123 7.93 -20.44 -11.48
CA GLU A 123 7.48 -21.72 -10.92
C GLU A 123 7.24 -21.63 -9.40
N GLY A 124 8.04 -20.84 -8.69
CA GLY A 124 7.86 -20.58 -7.26
C GLY A 124 6.76 -19.56 -6.95
N SER A 125 6.13 -18.97 -7.97
CA SER A 125 5.14 -17.91 -7.80
C SER A 125 3.71 -18.47 -7.75
N ALA A 126 2.96 -18.11 -6.70
CA ALA A 126 1.54 -18.49 -6.57
C ALA A 126 0.59 -17.57 -7.35
N LEU A 127 1.12 -16.81 -8.32
CA LEU A 127 0.37 -15.75 -9.00
C LEU A 127 -0.27 -16.27 -10.29
N PRO A 128 -1.52 -15.87 -10.58
CA PRO A 128 -2.24 -16.36 -11.75
C PRO A 128 -1.54 -15.93 -13.04
N GLY A 129 -1.22 -16.89 -13.90
CA GLY A 129 -0.54 -16.67 -15.19
C GLY A 129 0.94 -17.02 -15.18
N ASP A 130 1.59 -17.05 -14.02
CA ASP A 130 3.03 -17.31 -13.91
C ASP A 130 3.38 -18.75 -14.29
N GLU A 131 2.53 -19.73 -13.95
CA GLU A 131 2.67 -21.13 -14.38
C GLU A 131 2.62 -21.29 -15.91
N ARG A 132 1.75 -20.51 -16.58
CA ARG A 132 1.63 -20.57 -18.05
C ARG A 132 2.88 -19.98 -18.71
N LEU A 133 3.36 -18.85 -18.19
CA LEU A 133 4.59 -18.19 -18.65
C LEU A 133 5.80 -19.09 -18.39
N ALA A 134 5.88 -19.76 -17.24
CA ALA A 134 6.93 -20.73 -16.93
C ALA A 134 6.91 -21.91 -17.92
N ALA A 135 5.73 -22.47 -18.19
CA ALA A 135 5.56 -23.58 -19.13
C ALA A 135 5.85 -23.17 -20.59
N GLU A 136 5.63 -21.91 -20.95
CA GLU A 136 5.99 -21.35 -22.26
C GLU A 136 7.50 -21.15 -22.36
N LEU A 137 8.14 -20.61 -21.31
CA LEU A 137 9.59 -20.47 -21.22
C LEU A 137 10.31 -21.81 -21.33
N ALA A 138 9.78 -22.85 -20.65
CA ALA A 138 10.33 -24.19 -20.66
C ALA A 138 10.23 -24.90 -22.03
N ARG A 139 9.32 -24.46 -22.90
CA ARG A 139 9.10 -25.05 -24.23
C ARG A 139 10.10 -24.54 -25.28
N HIS A 140 10.75 -23.40 -25.06
CA HIS A 140 11.70 -22.83 -26.01
C HIS A 140 13.14 -23.15 -25.60
N PRO A 141 13.97 -23.70 -26.52
CA PRO A 141 15.38 -23.91 -26.26
C PRO A 141 16.08 -22.56 -26.10
N ALA A 142 16.93 -22.43 -25.08
CA ALA A 142 17.53 -21.17 -24.64
C ALA A 142 18.47 -20.48 -25.66
N ASP A 143 18.64 -21.07 -26.85
CA ASP A 143 19.56 -20.63 -27.92
C ASP A 143 18.85 -20.03 -29.14
N GLY A 144 17.52 -20.06 -29.16
CA GLY A 144 16.74 -19.50 -30.26
C GLY A 144 16.59 -17.98 -30.15
N PRO A 145 16.49 -17.25 -31.29
CA PRO A 145 16.08 -15.84 -31.28
C PRO A 145 14.68 -15.66 -30.64
N GLU A 146 13.83 -16.69 -30.72
CA GLU A 146 12.53 -16.74 -30.03
C GLU A 146 12.69 -16.72 -28.49
N ALA A 147 13.68 -17.43 -27.95
CA ALA A 147 13.96 -17.44 -26.51
C ALA A 147 14.43 -16.07 -26.02
N ASP A 148 15.20 -15.34 -26.83
CA ASP A 148 15.61 -13.96 -26.53
C ASP A 148 14.40 -13.02 -26.49
N THR A 149 13.48 -13.13 -27.45
CA THR A 149 12.25 -12.31 -27.45
C THR A 149 11.36 -12.64 -26.27
N LEU A 150 11.24 -13.93 -25.93
CA LEU A 150 10.42 -14.39 -24.82
C LEU A 150 11.02 -13.97 -23.46
N LEU A 151 12.35 -14.02 -23.32
CA LEU A 151 13.06 -13.53 -22.14
C LEU A 151 12.76 -12.05 -21.90
N LEU A 152 12.83 -11.23 -22.95
CA LEU A 152 12.52 -9.80 -22.86
C LEU A 152 11.05 -9.56 -22.54
N ALA A 153 10.14 -10.32 -23.15
CA ALA A 153 8.70 -10.21 -22.89
C ALA A 153 8.34 -10.59 -21.45
N VAL A 154 8.94 -11.66 -20.91
CA VAL A 154 8.74 -12.08 -19.52
C VAL A 154 9.35 -11.07 -18.55
N ALA A 155 10.55 -10.55 -18.82
CA ALA A 155 11.14 -9.51 -18.00
C ALA A 155 10.30 -8.22 -18.00
N GLU A 156 9.76 -7.82 -19.16
CA GLU A 156 8.81 -6.72 -19.28
C GLU A 156 7.53 -6.97 -18.49
N HIS A 157 6.91 -8.14 -18.64
CA HIS A 157 5.71 -8.50 -17.89
C HIS A 157 5.91 -8.42 -16.37
N LEU A 158 7.02 -8.97 -15.87
CA LEU A 158 7.34 -8.93 -14.45
C LEU A 158 7.59 -7.50 -13.95
N HIS A 159 8.30 -6.68 -14.73
CA HIS A 159 8.54 -5.29 -14.38
C HIS A 159 7.25 -4.44 -14.40
N ASP A 160 6.43 -4.58 -15.42
CA ASP A 160 5.14 -3.88 -15.53
C ASP A 160 4.21 -4.26 -14.37
N ARG A 161 4.26 -5.52 -13.94
CA ARG A 161 3.53 -6.00 -12.78
C ARG A 161 4.05 -5.39 -11.48
N GLU A 162 5.38 -5.36 -11.27
CA GLU A 162 6.01 -4.72 -10.12
C GLU A 162 5.67 -3.22 -10.05
N ASP A 163 5.67 -2.54 -11.20
CA ASP A 163 5.33 -1.13 -11.33
C ASP A 163 3.84 -0.89 -11.04
N THR A 164 2.94 -1.69 -11.64
CA THR A 164 1.50 -1.60 -11.40
C THR A 164 1.12 -1.85 -9.95
N ALA A 165 1.71 -2.88 -9.31
CA ALA A 165 1.48 -3.17 -7.90
C ALA A 165 1.93 -2.00 -7.01
N SER A 166 3.09 -1.42 -7.32
CA SER A 166 3.61 -0.25 -6.61
C SER A 166 2.70 0.98 -6.77
N GLU A 167 2.24 1.26 -7.99
CA GLU A 167 1.29 2.35 -8.26
C GLU A 167 -0.03 2.18 -7.52
N GLN A 168 -0.59 0.97 -7.53
CA GLN A 168 -1.81 0.66 -6.78
C GLN A 168 -1.64 0.90 -5.28
N GLU A 169 -0.52 0.46 -4.70
CA GLU A 169 -0.21 0.73 -3.29
C GLU A 169 -0.11 2.23 -3.00
N TYR A 170 0.48 3.02 -3.91
CA TYR A 170 0.59 4.47 -3.75
C TYR A 170 -0.77 5.17 -3.83
N GLU A 171 -1.61 4.77 -4.77
CA GLU A 171 -2.96 5.29 -4.89
C GLU A 171 -3.83 4.95 -3.67
N GLN A 172 -3.71 3.73 -3.15
CA GLN A 172 -4.38 3.32 -1.92
C GLN A 172 -3.91 4.14 -0.72
N GLN A 173 -2.60 4.37 -0.57
CA GLN A 173 -2.05 5.20 0.51
C GLN A 173 -2.47 6.66 0.39
N ARG A 174 -2.46 7.23 -0.82
CA ARG A 174 -2.90 8.60 -1.09
C ARG A 174 -4.37 8.77 -0.72
N THR A 175 -5.21 7.84 -1.18
CA THR A 175 -6.65 7.83 -0.89
C THR A 175 -6.89 7.68 0.61
N ALA A 176 -6.20 6.76 1.28
CA ALA A 176 -6.32 6.56 2.72
C ALA A 176 -5.90 7.81 3.52
N LEU A 177 -4.82 8.49 3.12
CA LEU A 177 -4.37 9.73 3.76
C LEU A 177 -5.39 10.86 3.55
N TRP A 178 -5.97 10.95 2.35
CA TRP A 178 -7.00 11.95 2.05
C TRP A 178 -8.29 11.70 2.84
N LEU A 179 -8.73 10.44 2.94
CA LEU A 179 -9.87 10.04 3.76
C LEU A 179 -9.60 10.26 5.26
N ALA A 180 -8.39 9.98 5.73
CA ALA A 180 -8.02 10.22 7.12
C ALA A 180 -7.98 11.72 7.45
N THR A 181 -7.42 12.55 6.57
CA THR A 181 -7.39 14.02 6.76
C THR A 181 -8.79 14.62 6.73
N THR A 182 -9.61 14.27 5.75
CA THR A 182 -11.00 14.75 5.65
C THR A 182 -11.86 14.27 6.81
N GLY A 183 -11.81 12.98 7.15
CA GLY A 183 -12.55 12.42 8.27
C GLY A 183 -12.10 12.98 9.62
N LEU A 184 -10.80 13.27 9.79
CA LEU A 184 -10.29 13.96 10.98
C LEU A 184 -10.79 15.41 11.06
N GLY A 185 -10.88 16.11 9.92
CA GLY A 185 -11.48 17.44 9.83
C GLY A 185 -12.94 17.45 10.25
N VAL A 186 -13.72 16.50 9.76
CA VAL A 186 -15.13 16.29 10.17
C VAL A 186 -15.22 15.97 11.66
N ALA A 187 -14.38 15.04 12.14
CA ALA A 187 -14.36 14.65 13.54
C ALA A 187 -14.05 15.84 14.47
N LEU A 188 -13.09 16.69 14.08
CA LEU A 188 -12.76 17.92 14.80
C LEU A 188 -13.93 18.90 14.82
N LEU A 189 -14.59 19.10 13.66
CA LEU A 189 -15.72 20.02 13.55
C LEU A 189 -16.87 19.58 14.46
N ILE A 190 -17.19 18.28 14.49
CA ILE A 190 -18.19 17.71 15.40
C ILE A 190 -17.77 17.88 16.86
N GLY A 191 -16.52 17.52 17.20
CA GLY A 191 -16.02 17.60 18.56
C GLY A 191 -15.99 19.03 19.12
N VAL A 192 -15.80 20.04 18.27
CA VAL A 192 -15.84 21.45 18.65
C VAL A 192 -17.27 21.97 18.72
N ALA A 193 -18.12 21.66 17.73
CA ALA A 193 -19.49 22.16 17.68
C ALA A 193 -20.38 21.60 18.79
N PHE A 194 -20.14 20.35 19.22
CA PHE A 194 -20.98 19.65 20.20
C PHE A 194 -20.28 19.41 21.55
N ASP A 195 -19.05 19.87 21.74
CA ASP A 195 -18.24 19.65 22.96
C ASP A 195 -18.08 18.16 23.37
N HIS A 196 -17.89 17.29 22.38
CA HIS A 196 -17.76 15.83 22.57
C HIS A 196 -16.30 15.33 22.39
N ARG A 197 -15.32 16.18 22.70
CA ARG A 197 -13.89 15.94 22.42
C ARG A 197 -13.36 14.66 23.07
N LEU A 198 -13.69 14.43 24.34
CA LEU A 198 -13.23 13.26 25.11
C LEU A 198 -13.80 11.93 24.60
N PRO A 199 -15.13 11.79 24.40
CA PRO A 199 -15.69 10.60 23.77
C PRO A 199 -15.07 10.29 22.40
N MET A 200 -14.84 11.31 21.57
CA MET A 200 -14.25 11.10 20.24
C MET A 200 -12.81 10.60 20.31
N LEU A 201 -12.01 11.06 21.28
CA LEU A 201 -10.67 10.54 21.51
C LEU A 201 -10.68 9.07 21.95
N LEU A 202 -11.60 8.69 22.85
CA LEU A 202 -11.76 7.30 23.26
C LEU A 202 -12.28 6.43 22.13
N GLY A 203 -13.19 6.95 21.31
CA GLY A 203 -13.63 6.31 20.08
C GLY A 203 -12.48 6.05 19.12
N ALA A 204 -11.62 7.05 18.91
CA ALA A 204 -10.43 6.92 18.09
C ALA A 204 -9.46 5.87 18.63
N LEU A 205 -9.27 5.83 19.95
CA LEU A 205 -8.45 4.84 20.63
C LEU A 205 -9.02 3.42 20.42
N GLY A 206 -10.33 3.24 20.60
CA GLY A 206 -11.01 1.97 20.35
C GLY A 206 -10.86 1.51 18.91
N GLY A 207 -11.03 2.42 17.95
CA GLY A 207 -10.85 2.17 16.53
C GLY A 207 -9.42 1.74 16.19
N PHE A 208 -8.41 2.35 16.81
CA PHE A 208 -7.00 1.98 16.63
C PHE A 208 -6.63 0.61 17.22
N LEU A 209 -7.15 0.29 18.42
CA LEU A 209 -6.82 -0.94 19.12
C LEU A 209 -7.28 -2.19 18.37
N SER A 210 -8.42 -2.12 17.68
CA SER A 210 -9.00 -3.25 16.94
C SER A 210 -8.05 -3.86 15.88
N PRO A 211 -7.52 -3.11 14.90
CA PRO A 211 -6.54 -3.64 13.95
C PRO A 211 -5.18 -3.94 14.60
N LEU A 212 -4.76 -3.19 15.63
CA LEU A 212 -3.50 -3.45 16.33
C LEU A 212 -3.47 -4.84 16.98
N ILE A 213 -4.55 -5.25 17.63
CA ILE A 213 -4.71 -6.60 18.20
C ILE A 213 -4.68 -7.66 17.09
N GLY A 214 -5.27 -7.38 15.93
CA GLY A 214 -5.25 -8.27 14.77
C GLY A 214 -3.83 -8.52 14.24
N VAL A 215 -3.00 -7.48 14.20
CA VAL A 215 -1.58 -7.57 13.81
C VAL A 215 -0.78 -8.35 14.87
N MET A 216 -0.95 -8.04 16.16
CA MET A 216 -0.22 -8.73 17.24
C MET A 216 -0.52 -10.22 17.32
N ARG A 217 -1.74 -10.62 16.93
CA ARG A 217 -2.14 -12.04 16.89
C ARG A 217 -1.78 -12.74 15.58
N SER A 218 -1.04 -12.08 14.70
CA SER A 218 -0.69 -12.56 13.35
C SER A 218 -1.90 -13.02 12.53
N GLN A 219 -3.11 -12.57 12.89
CA GLN A 219 -4.32 -13.05 12.24
C GLN A 219 -4.47 -12.44 10.84
N ARG A 220 -3.90 -11.25 10.60
CA ARG A 220 -3.92 -10.56 9.30
C ARG A 220 -2.73 -9.63 9.09
N PRO A 221 -2.16 -9.55 7.88
CA PRO A 221 -1.39 -8.38 7.48
C PRO A 221 -2.37 -7.19 7.37
N ALA A 222 -2.30 -6.24 8.30
CA ALA A 222 -3.09 -5.02 8.20
C ALA A 222 -2.47 -4.13 7.12
N SER A 223 -3.24 -3.76 6.11
CA SER A 223 -2.80 -2.73 5.17
C SER A 223 -2.66 -1.40 5.92
N TRP A 224 -1.59 -0.65 5.63
CA TRP A 224 -1.31 0.63 6.27
C TRP A 224 -2.48 1.61 6.18
N GLY A 225 -3.22 1.58 5.07
CA GLY A 225 -4.42 2.41 4.90
C GLY A 225 -5.49 2.12 5.97
N VAL A 226 -5.67 0.86 6.37
CA VAL A 226 -6.61 0.49 7.45
C VAL A 226 -6.14 1.03 8.80
N LEU A 227 -4.84 0.94 9.11
CA LEU A 227 -4.29 1.46 10.37
C LEU A 227 -4.40 3.00 10.48
N VAL A 228 -4.28 3.70 9.35
CA VAL A 228 -4.42 5.16 9.26
C VAL A 228 -5.89 5.60 9.29
N LEU A 229 -6.82 4.80 8.78
CA LEU A 229 -8.23 5.19 8.77
C LEU A 229 -8.98 4.76 10.04
N ALA A 230 -8.52 3.71 10.72
CA ALA A 230 -9.22 3.11 11.86
C ALA A 230 -9.48 4.07 13.04
N PRO A 231 -8.56 4.96 13.45
CA PRO A 231 -8.84 5.93 14.52
C PRO A 231 -9.90 6.94 14.10
N VAL A 232 -9.91 7.35 12.84
CA VAL A 232 -10.91 8.29 12.31
C VAL A 232 -12.30 7.63 12.27
N GLY A 233 -12.37 6.39 11.77
CA GLY A 233 -13.59 5.59 11.79
C GLY A 233 -14.10 5.34 13.21
N GLY A 234 -13.21 5.04 14.15
CA GLY A 234 -13.57 4.85 15.57
C GLY A 234 -14.11 6.12 16.23
N ALA A 235 -13.52 7.29 15.92
CA ALA A 235 -14.02 8.57 16.44
C ALA A 235 -15.44 8.88 15.95
N LEU A 236 -15.72 8.66 14.67
CA LEU A 236 -17.04 8.86 14.09
C LEU A 236 -18.05 7.82 14.60
N ALA A 237 -17.64 6.55 14.71
CA ALA A 237 -18.46 5.48 15.25
C ALA A 237 -18.85 5.73 16.72
N ALA A 238 -17.96 6.33 17.52
CA ALA A 238 -18.28 6.72 18.89
C ALA A 238 -19.40 7.77 18.95
N VAL A 239 -19.34 8.82 18.13
CA VAL A 239 -20.42 9.83 18.09
C VAL A 239 -21.72 9.22 17.61
N ALA A 240 -21.67 8.43 16.52
CA ALA A 240 -22.84 7.74 16.00
C ALA A 240 -23.46 6.78 17.03
N GLY A 241 -22.61 6.04 17.77
CA GLY A 241 -23.03 5.15 18.85
C GLY A 241 -23.68 5.90 20.01
N LEU A 242 -23.15 7.05 20.41
CA LEU A 242 -23.76 7.89 21.44
C LEU A 242 -25.12 8.46 20.99
N LEU A 243 -25.24 8.89 19.73
CA LEU A 243 -26.53 9.30 19.15
C LEU A 243 -27.53 8.15 19.09
N LEU A 244 -27.08 6.96 18.71
CA LEU A 244 -27.91 5.77 18.69
C LEU A 244 -28.40 5.41 20.09
N VAL A 245 -27.53 5.44 21.10
CA VAL A 245 -27.91 5.21 22.51
C VAL A 245 -28.91 6.26 22.98
N ARG A 246 -28.73 7.54 22.61
CA ARG A 246 -29.72 8.59 22.90
C ARG A 246 -31.07 8.29 22.25
N MET A 247 -31.09 7.90 20.98
CA MET A 247 -32.31 7.58 20.25
C MET A 247 -33.05 6.37 20.84
N LEU A 248 -32.32 5.31 21.22
CA LEU A 248 -32.93 4.12 21.82
C LEU A 248 -33.36 4.34 23.29
N ALA A 249 -32.76 5.32 23.96
CA ALA A 249 -33.15 5.74 25.29
C ALA A 249 -34.30 6.74 25.29
N ASP A 250 -34.72 7.24 24.12
CA ASP A 250 -35.82 8.20 24.00
C ASP A 250 -37.10 7.60 24.61
N PRO A 251 -37.84 8.33 25.47
CA PRO A 251 -39.06 7.85 26.14
C PRO A 251 -40.08 7.23 25.19
N GLU A 252 -40.14 7.66 23.92
CA GLU A 252 -41.04 7.08 22.92
C GLU A 252 -40.68 5.64 22.52
N LEU A 253 -39.39 5.29 22.52
CA LEU A 253 -38.90 3.94 22.20
C LEU A 253 -38.68 3.09 23.45
N SER A 254 -38.26 3.70 24.57
CA SER A 254 -38.07 3.08 25.90
C SER A 254 -37.33 1.73 25.91
N VAL A 255 -36.43 1.50 24.94
CA VAL A 255 -35.64 0.25 24.84
C VAL A 255 -34.47 0.28 25.83
N LEU A 256 -33.85 1.44 26.01
CA LEU A 256 -32.83 1.67 27.03
C LEU A 256 -33.39 2.60 28.12
N GLY A 257 -33.28 2.19 29.39
CA GLY A 257 -33.81 2.97 30.52
C GLY A 257 -33.21 4.38 30.63
N HIS A 258 -33.86 5.25 31.41
CA HIS A 258 -33.55 6.68 31.52
C HIS A 258 -32.11 6.99 31.95
N VAL A 259 -31.44 6.03 32.58
CA VAL A 259 -30.03 6.12 32.98
C VAL A 259 -29.12 6.41 31.77
N PHE A 260 -29.45 5.98 30.55
CA PHE A 260 -28.63 6.25 29.37
C PHE A 260 -28.92 7.62 28.73
N LEU A 261 -30.14 8.14 28.91
CA LEU A 261 -30.58 9.42 28.35
C LEU A 261 -29.79 10.60 28.94
N ASP A 262 -29.61 10.59 30.26
CA ASP A 262 -28.92 11.64 31.00
C ASP A 262 -27.40 11.50 31.02
N ASN A 263 -26.88 10.29 30.75
CA ASN A 263 -25.46 9.96 30.93
C ASN A 263 -24.68 9.79 29.63
N ALA A 264 -25.33 9.62 28.47
CA ALA A 264 -24.62 9.29 27.23
C ALA A 264 -24.28 10.51 26.37
N TRP A 265 -25.24 11.41 26.11
CA TRP A 265 -25.05 12.53 25.17
C TRP A 265 -24.85 13.87 25.87
N THR A 266 -25.72 14.21 26.81
CA THR A 266 -25.70 15.51 27.52
C THR A 266 -24.57 15.62 28.53
N ALA A 267 -24.10 14.49 29.08
CA ALA A 267 -23.00 14.42 30.03
C ALA A 267 -21.82 13.63 29.45
N SER A 268 -21.25 14.16 28.35
CA SER A 268 -20.19 13.54 27.54
C SER A 268 -18.91 13.17 28.31
N THR A 269 -18.68 13.73 29.50
CA THR A 269 -17.54 13.45 30.37
C THR A 269 -17.77 12.32 31.36
N ARG A 270 -19.01 11.82 31.49
CA ARG A 270 -19.31 10.74 32.44
C ARG A 270 -18.70 9.41 31.99
N PRO A 271 -18.25 8.55 32.93
CA PRO A 271 -17.60 7.28 32.61
C PRO A 271 -18.43 6.38 31.68
N VAL A 272 -19.75 6.42 31.79
CA VAL A 272 -20.67 5.65 30.93
C VAL A 272 -20.59 6.10 29.48
N ALA A 273 -20.68 7.41 29.19
CA ALA A 273 -20.51 7.95 27.84
C ALA A 273 -19.15 7.57 27.24
N LEU A 274 -18.10 7.66 28.06
CA LEU A 274 -16.73 7.33 27.67
C LEU A 274 -16.55 5.84 27.34
N ALA A 275 -17.13 4.94 28.14
CA ALA A 275 -17.10 3.50 27.91
C ALA A 275 -17.90 3.11 26.65
N VAL A 276 -19.08 3.71 26.46
CA VAL A 276 -19.89 3.51 25.24
C VAL A 276 -19.14 4.00 24.01
N ALA A 277 -18.54 5.19 24.08
CA ALA A 277 -17.73 5.74 23.00
C ALA A 277 -16.53 4.84 22.64
N LEU A 278 -15.81 4.32 23.64
CA LEU A 278 -14.73 3.37 23.43
C LEU A 278 -15.22 2.07 22.77
N LEU A 279 -16.34 1.52 23.26
CA LEU A 279 -16.94 0.28 22.76
C LEU A 279 -17.39 0.43 21.30
N PHE A 280 -18.09 1.50 20.96
CA PHE A 280 -18.52 1.79 19.59
C PHE A 280 -17.34 2.13 18.67
N GLY A 281 -16.33 2.82 19.19
CA GLY A 281 -15.08 3.05 18.46
C GLY A 281 -14.37 1.74 18.10
N PHE A 282 -14.31 0.80 19.05
CA PHE A 282 -13.76 -0.53 18.85
C PHE A 282 -14.60 -1.39 17.90
N SER A 283 -15.93 -1.30 18.00
CA SER A 283 -16.85 -2.11 17.17
C SER A 283 -17.06 -1.55 15.77
N GLY A 284 -16.75 -0.28 15.49
CA GLY A 284 -16.91 0.33 14.17
C GLY A 284 -16.17 -0.42 13.06
N THR A 285 -15.01 -1.02 13.35
CA THR A 285 -14.27 -1.85 12.39
C THR A 285 -14.91 -3.24 12.19
N LEU A 286 -15.67 -3.74 13.17
CA LEU A 286 -16.42 -5.00 13.08
C LEU A 286 -17.71 -4.80 12.28
N PHE A 287 -18.42 -3.69 12.48
CA PHE A 287 -19.61 -3.35 11.70
C PHE A 287 -19.30 -3.09 10.23
N SER A 288 -18.20 -2.39 9.93
CA SER A 288 -17.74 -2.21 8.55
C SER A 288 -17.45 -3.54 7.85
N ARG A 289 -16.92 -4.54 8.58
CA ARG A 289 -16.72 -5.89 8.05
C ARG A 289 -18.04 -6.60 7.77
N LEU A 290 -19.00 -6.52 8.69
CA LEU A 290 -20.33 -7.10 8.50
C LEU A 290 -21.05 -6.47 7.29
N ALA A 291 -20.96 -5.16 7.14
CA ALA A 291 -21.52 -4.44 6.00
C ALA A 291 -20.88 -4.90 4.68
N LEU A 292 -19.54 -4.98 4.62
CA LEU A 292 -18.83 -5.45 3.44
C LEU A 292 -19.16 -6.92 3.09
N THR A 293 -19.26 -7.80 4.10
CA THR A 293 -19.68 -9.19 3.88
C THR A 293 -21.13 -9.29 3.41
N ALA A 294 -22.03 -8.46 3.94
CA ALA A 294 -23.43 -8.43 3.51
C ALA A 294 -23.57 -7.91 2.07
N THR A 295 -22.84 -6.84 1.69
CA THR A 295 -22.82 -6.36 0.30
C THR A 295 -22.13 -7.33 -0.66
N GLY A 296 -21.11 -8.07 -0.22
CA GLY A 296 -20.48 -9.11 -1.03
C GLY A 296 -21.42 -10.27 -1.35
N GLN A 297 -22.33 -10.60 -0.42
CA GLN A 297 -23.38 -11.59 -0.67
C GLN A 297 -24.47 -11.07 -1.62
N LEU A 298 -24.77 -9.78 -1.61
CA LEU A 298 -25.77 -9.15 -2.49
C LEU A 298 -25.30 -9.05 -3.96
N VAL A 299 -23.99 -8.97 -4.21
CA VAL A 299 -23.43 -8.87 -5.58
C VAL A 299 -23.24 -10.25 -6.25
N SER A 300 -23.30 -11.34 -5.48
CA SER A 300 -22.98 -12.70 -5.96
C SER A 300 -24.18 -13.46 -6.56
N THR A 301 -25.26 -12.79 -6.95
CA THR A 301 -26.40 -13.46 -7.62
C THR A 301 -26.39 -13.19 -9.13
N PRO A 302 -25.77 -14.05 -9.97
CA PRO A 302 -26.01 -14.00 -11.40
C PRO A 302 -27.44 -14.47 -11.72
N PRO A 303 -28.10 -13.92 -12.76
CA PRO A 303 -29.45 -14.33 -13.14
C PRO A 303 -29.42 -15.79 -13.63
N ALA A 304 -30.30 -16.62 -13.07
CA ALA A 304 -30.58 -17.96 -13.55
C ALA A 304 -31.24 -17.85 -14.94
N THR A 305 -30.44 -17.91 -16.00
CA THR A 305 -30.92 -18.11 -17.37
C THR A 305 -31.56 -19.49 -17.44
N GLY A 306 -32.87 -19.51 -17.73
CA GLY A 306 -33.64 -20.72 -17.89
C GLY A 306 -33.17 -21.58 -19.06
N GLN A 307 -33.18 -22.89 -18.84
CA GLN A 307 -33.29 -23.89 -19.90
C GLN A 307 -34.40 -24.85 -19.49
N GLN A 308 -35.57 -24.68 -20.12
CA GLN A 308 -36.51 -25.77 -20.34
C GLN A 308 -36.11 -26.51 -21.63
N PRO A 309 -36.44 -27.81 -21.72
CA PRO A 309 -35.80 -28.80 -22.60
C PRO A 309 -36.07 -28.59 -24.10
#